data_AF-A0A523SZB5-F1
#
_entry.id   AF-A0A523SZB5-F1
#
_cell.length_a   1.000
_cell.length_b   1.000
_cell.length_c   1.000
_cell.angle_alpha   90.00
_cell.angle_beta   90.00
_cell.angle_gamma   90.00
#
_symmetry.space_group_name_H-M   'P 1'
#
loop_
_entity.id
_entity.type
_entity.pdbx_description
1 polymer ?
#
loop_
_entity_poly.entity_id
_entity_poly.type
_entity_poly.pdbx_seq_one_letter_code
_entity_poly.pdbx_strand_id
1 'polypeptide(L)'
;WHKVDEALANVEEAKGQGIEIFCDRYPYIAGSTGLSFYFPLWAKQGTTEDFLTRLKDPTLESKLRAHTAEQEKKLGSWDKVVISTVISEKNRIFEGKSVLQGAKETGKDPYEFMQDLLIEENNSVSMVTFMMKEENLKKILAHPLVGVGCDGSALAPHGLLGKGKPHPRNYGTFPRILGKYVREEKIIPLPEMLKKMTSIPAEKFGFEKRGILQKEYFADIVIFDENRVIDKATWKEPHQYPEGIEYVLVNGQVVIKEGEHTENLPGKVLRKQVNT
;
A
#
# COMPACT_ATOMS: atom_id res chain seq x y z
N TRP A 1 15.02 -6.76 -8.20
CA TRP A 1 16.10 -6.23 -7.34
C TRP A 1 16.94 -7.41 -6.87
N HIS A 2 18.22 -7.46 -7.20
CA HIS A 2 19.05 -8.66 -6.99
C HIS A 2 19.38 -8.94 -5.51
N LYS A 3 19.20 -7.96 -4.62
CA LYS A 3 19.57 -8.07 -3.21
C LYS A 3 18.48 -8.65 -2.30
N VAL A 4 17.40 -9.20 -2.86
CA VAL A 4 16.29 -9.70 -2.03
C VAL A 4 16.73 -10.86 -1.13
N ASP A 5 17.56 -11.77 -1.65
CA ASP A 5 18.02 -12.94 -0.90
C ASP A 5 18.99 -12.51 0.22
N GLU A 6 19.91 -11.59 -0.07
CA GLU A 6 20.81 -10.98 0.93
C GLU A 6 20.03 -10.22 2.01
N ALA A 7 19.01 -9.44 1.62
CA ALA A 7 18.19 -8.70 2.58
C ALA A 7 17.41 -9.64 3.51
N LEU A 8 16.85 -10.74 3.00
CA LEU A 8 16.16 -11.73 3.83
C LEU A 8 17.14 -12.47 4.75
N ALA A 9 18.32 -12.84 4.27
CA ALA A 9 19.38 -13.44 5.09
C ALA A 9 19.79 -12.54 6.26
N ASN A 10 19.91 -11.23 6.05
CA ASN A 10 20.22 -10.28 7.12
C ASN A 10 19.10 -10.21 8.17
N VAL A 11 17.83 -10.35 7.77
CA VAL A 11 16.69 -10.40 8.71
C VAL A 11 16.71 -11.68 9.53
N GLU A 12 17.05 -12.81 8.91
CA GLU A 12 17.24 -14.09 9.61
C GLU A 12 18.42 -14.05 10.58
N GLU A 13 19.55 -13.47 10.17
CA GLU A 13 20.73 -13.30 11.02
C GLU A 13 20.40 -12.44 12.25
N ALA A 14 19.74 -11.29 12.04
CA ALA A 14 19.29 -10.44 13.14
C ALA A 14 18.40 -11.21 14.13
N LYS A 15 17.44 -12.01 13.62
CA LYS A 15 16.62 -12.88 14.47
C LYS A 15 17.47 -13.92 15.22
N GLY A 16 18.44 -14.53 14.57
CA GLY A 16 19.37 -15.51 15.17
C GLY A 16 20.23 -14.92 16.28
N GLN A 17 20.53 -13.62 16.22
CA GLN A 17 21.20 -12.85 17.26
C GLN A 17 20.27 -12.41 18.41
N GLY A 18 18.99 -12.81 18.37
CA GLY A 18 18.00 -12.47 19.40
C GLY A 18 17.36 -11.09 19.21
N ILE A 19 17.56 -10.42 18.07
CA ILE A 19 16.89 -9.15 17.78
C ILE A 19 15.42 -9.43 17.46
N GLU A 20 14.52 -8.73 18.16
CA GLU A 20 13.09 -8.76 17.84
C GLU A 20 12.81 -8.04 16.52
N ILE A 21 12.83 -8.81 15.42
CA ILE A 21 12.59 -8.31 14.08
C ILE A 21 11.38 -9.01 13.43
N PHE A 22 10.58 -8.22 12.72
CA PHE A 22 9.47 -8.68 11.91
C PHE A 22 9.27 -7.68 10.77
N CYS A 23 8.83 -8.17 9.61
CA CYS A 23 8.56 -7.35 8.45
C CYS A 23 7.12 -7.60 7.97
N ASP A 24 6.60 -6.73 7.12
CA ASP A 24 5.31 -6.92 6.47
C ASP A 24 5.37 -6.60 4.98
N ARG A 25 4.40 -7.14 4.22
CA ARG A 25 4.33 -6.93 2.78
C ARG A 25 2.90 -6.98 2.24
N TYR A 26 2.58 -6.08 1.30
CA TYR A 26 1.37 -6.14 0.46
C TYR A 26 1.63 -6.90 -0.86
N PRO A 27 0.61 -7.55 -1.45
CA PRO A 27 0.75 -8.50 -2.57
C PRO A 27 0.72 -7.84 -3.96
N TYR A 28 1.49 -6.78 -4.15
CA TYR A 28 1.57 -6.03 -5.42
C TYR A 28 3.00 -5.66 -5.78
N ILE A 29 3.25 -5.41 -7.06
CA ILE A 29 4.58 -5.03 -7.58
C ILE A 29 4.77 -3.52 -7.78
N ALA A 30 3.82 -2.72 -7.32
CA ALA A 30 3.90 -1.26 -7.36
C ALA A 30 3.87 -0.68 -5.95
N GLY A 31 4.53 0.45 -5.75
CA GLY A 31 4.36 1.29 -4.57
C GLY A 31 3.31 2.37 -4.79
N SER A 32 2.86 3.02 -3.73
CA SER A 32 1.99 4.20 -3.79
C SER A 32 2.42 5.23 -2.75
N THR A 33 2.55 6.49 -3.15
CA THR A 33 2.90 7.62 -2.26
C THR A 33 2.65 8.95 -2.97
N GLY A 34 3.09 10.08 -2.41
CA GLY A 34 3.00 11.39 -3.06
C GLY A 34 4.04 11.59 -4.18
N LEU A 35 3.69 12.31 -5.24
CA LEU A 35 4.57 12.57 -6.37
C LEU A 35 5.87 13.31 -5.97
N SER A 36 5.81 14.12 -4.90
CA SER A 36 6.98 14.80 -4.32
C SER A 36 8.03 13.85 -3.76
N PHE A 37 7.76 12.55 -3.68
CA PHE A 37 8.77 11.53 -3.39
C PHE A 37 10.02 11.66 -4.28
N TYR A 38 9.85 12.02 -5.55
CA TYR A 38 10.94 12.15 -6.51
C TYR A 38 11.80 13.41 -6.35
N PHE A 39 11.46 14.29 -5.42
CA PHE A 39 12.20 15.51 -5.12
C PHE A 39 13.08 15.33 -3.87
N PRO A 40 14.21 16.05 -3.78
CA PRO A 40 15.18 15.84 -2.72
C PRO A 40 14.64 16.23 -1.34
N LEU A 41 15.11 15.56 -0.29
CA LEU A 41 14.66 15.79 1.08
C LEU A 41 14.84 17.26 1.52
N TRP A 42 15.94 17.91 1.16
CA TRP A 42 16.19 19.32 1.50
C TRP A 42 15.14 20.26 0.89
N ALA A 43 14.60 19.94 -0.29
CA ALA A 43 13.58 20.76 -0.92
C ALA A 43 12.26 20.65 -0.16
N LYS A 44 11.97 19.46 0.38
CA LYS A 44 10.75 19.13 1.14
C LYS A 44 10.81 19.51 2.62
N GLN A 45 11.92 20.08 3.10
CA GLN A 45 12.06 20.43 4.51
C GLN A 45 11.13 21.58 4.88
N GLY A 46 10.40 21.43 5.99
CA GLY A 46 9.46 22.44 6.48
C GLY A 46 8.03 22.17 6.03
N THR A 47 7.31 23.23 5.71
CA THR A 47 5.91 23.19 5.31
C THR A 47 5.74 22.87 3.82
N THR A 48 4.50 22.60 3.39
CA THR A 48 4.19 22.49 1.96
C THR A 48 4.51 23.79 1.22
N GLU A 49 4.23 24.96 1.82
CA GLU A 49 4.53 26.25 1.21
C GLU A 49 6.04 26.46 1.02
N ASP A 50 6.87 26.04 1.98
CA ASP A 50 8.33 26.08 1.85
C ASP A 50 8.81 25.23 0.66
N PHE A 51 8.25 24.03 0.50
CA PHE A 51 8.57 23.16 -0.63
C PHE A 51 8.17 23.79 -1.96
N LEU A 52 6.94 24.32 -2.07
CA LEU A 52 6.46 24.95 -3.29
C LEU A 52 7.24 26.23 -3.63
N THR A 53 7.68 26.99 -2.62
CA THR A 53 8.55 28.15 -2.80
C THR A 53 9.88 27.74 -3.44
N ARG A 54 10.49 26.65 -2.96
CA ARG A 54 11.74 26.13 -3.54
C ARG A 54 11.54 25.54 -4.94
N LEU A 55 10.39 24.92 -5.21
CA LEU A 55 10.05 24.46 -6.56
C LEU A 55 9.94 25.63 -7.54
N LYS A 56 9.48 26.79 -7.11
CA LYS A 56 9.33 28.00 -7.95
C LYS A 56 10.61 28.80 -8.12
N ASP A 57 11.66 28.49 -7.35
CA ASP A 57 12.92 29.24 -7.38
C ASP A 57 13.81 28.79 -8.56
N PRO A 58 14.03 29.65 -9.58
CA PRO A 58 14.82 29.29 -10.75
C PRO A 58 16.30 29.01 -10.41
N THR A 59 16.81 29.54 -9.29
CA THR A 59 18.19 29.27 -8.86
C THR A 59 18.40 27.83 -8.38
N LEU A 60 17.31 27.14 -8.02
CA LEU A 60 17.34 25.76 -7.52
C LEU A 60 17.02 24.72 -8.59
N GLU A 61 16.51 25.14 -9.74
CA GLU A 61 16.01 24.26 -10.81
C GLU A 61 17.04 23.22 -11.25
N SER A 62 18.29 23.64 -11.51
CA SER A 62 19.37 22.74 -11.92
C SER A 62 19.61 21.61 -10.90
N LYS A 63 19.57 21.92 -9.60
CA LYS A 63 19.74 20.91 -8.53
C LYS A 63 18.54 19.97 -8.44
N LEU A 64 17.33 20.49 -8.60
CA LEU A 64 16.10 19.71 -8.57
C LEU A 64 16.03 18.76 -9.77
N ARG A 65 16.30 19.25 -10.98
CA ARG A 65 16.38 18.45 -12.23
C ARG A 65 17.44 17.36 -12.14
N ALA A 66 18.63 17.68 -11.63
CA ALA A 66 19.69 16.68 -11.46
C ALA A 66 19.25 15.56 -10.50
N HIS A 67 18.52 15.89 -9.43
CA HIS A 67 18.01 14.89 -8.49
C HIS A 67 16.93 14.01 -9.11
N THR A 68 15.93 14.59 -9.79
CA THR A 68 14.85 13.81 -10.42
C THR A 68 15.40 12.88 -11.50
N ALA A 69 16.34 13.35 -12.32
CA ALA A 69 17.02 12.51 -13.31
C ALA A 69 17.76 11.31 -12.69
N GLU A 70 18.36 11.49 -11.51
CA GLU A 70 18.99 10.39 -10.77
C GLU A 70 17.95 9.40 -10.22
N GLN A 71 16.78 9.88 -9.79
CA GLN A 71 15.69 9.00 -9.38
C GLN A 71 15.16 8.15 -10.54
N GLU A 72 15.04 8.72 -11.73
CA GLU A 72 14.63 7.98 -12.93
C GLU A 72 15.59 6.81 -13.22
N LYS A 73 16.91 7.06 -13.15
CA LYS A 73 17.91 6.01 -13.34
C LYS A 73 17.80 4.88 -12.32
N LYS A 74 17.47 5.21 -11.06
CA LYS A 74 17.39 4.24 -9.95
C LYS A 74 16.11 3.43 -9.95
N LEU A 75 14.98 4.09 -10.18
CA LEU A 75 13.65 3.53 -9.92
C LEU A 75 12.91 3.11 -11.21
N GLY A 76 13.42 3.54 -12.37
CA GLY A 76 12.84 3.29 -13.68
C GLY A 76 12.31 4.55 -14.32
N SER A 77 11.77 4.41 -15.53
CA SER A 77 11.34 5.56 -16.33
C SER A 77 9.99 6.12 -15.89
N TRP A 78 9.76 7.39 -16.24
CA TRP A 78 8.53 8.14 -15.96
C TRP A 78 7.26 7.55 -16.60
N ASP A 79 7.37 6.56 -17.49
CA ASP A 79 6.24 5.78 -18.00
C ASP A 79 5.64 4.85 -16.93
N LYS A 80 6.42 4.48 -15.92
CA LYS A 80 6.00 3.60 -14.80
C LYS A 80 5.47 4.35 -13.59
N VAL A 81 5.47 5.67 -13.63
CA VAL A 81 4.95 6.54 -12.57
C VAL A 81 3.60 7.05 -13.01
N VAL A 82 2.53 6.52 -12.44
CA VAL A 82 1.15 6.83 -12.80
C VAL A 82 0.56 7.78 -11.76
N ILE A 83 -0.01 8.90 -12.21
CA ILE A 83 -0.76 9.82 -11.35
C ILE A 83 -2.03 9.11 -10.91
N SER A 84 -2.20 8.88 -9.60
CA SER A 84 -3.36 8.15 -9.07
C SER A 84 -4.50 9.08 -8.70
N THR A 85 -4.21 10.17 -7.99
CA THR A 85 -5.22 11.11 -7.50
C THR A 85 -4.68 12.52 -7.50
N VAL A 86 -5.53 13.46 -7.94
CA VAL A 86 -5.34 14.92 -7.80
C VAL A 86 -6.58 15.52 -7.13
N ILE A 87 -6.50 16.78 -6.69
CA ILE A 87 -7.58 17.46 -6.00
C ILE A 87 -8.41 18.30 -6.96
N SER A 88 -7.76 19.08 -7.84
CA SER A 88 -8.45 20.01 -8.73
C SER A 88 -9.17 19.28 -9.87
N GLU A 89 -10.34 19.81 -10.27
CA GLU A 89 -11.08 19.26 -11.41
C GLU A 89 -10.29 19.39 -12.72
N LYS A 90 -9.56 20.49 -12.89
CA LYS A 90 -8.73 20.79 -14.07
C LYS A 90 -7.74 19.66 -14.37
N ASN A 91 -7.09 19.13 -13.34
CA ASN A 91 -6.00 18.17 -13.51
C ASN A 91 -6.44 16.72 -13.46
N ARG A 92 -7.73 16.41 -13.25
CA ARG A 92 -8.24 15.03 -13.25
C ARG A 92 -8.00 14.30 -14.56
N ILE A 93 -7.82 15.03 -15.66
CA ILE A 93 -7.43 14.47 -16.96
C ILE A 93 -6.13 13.67 -16.89
N PHE A 94 -5.28 13.88 -15.88
CA PHE A 94 -4.04 13.15 -15.68
C PHE A 94 -4.20 11.88 -14.82
N GLU A 95 -5.34 11.64 -14.18
CA GLU A 95 -5.57 10.45 -13.35
C GLU A 95 -5.56 9.16 -14.18
N GLY A 96 -4.65 8.25 -13.83
CA GLY A 96 -4.37 7.02 -14.56
C GLY A 96 -3.42 7.18 -15.73
N LYS A 97 -2.89 8.39 -15.98
CA LYS A 97 -1.82 8.63 -16.95
C LYS A 97 -0.46 8.57 -16.26
N SER A 98 0.56 8.15 -16.99
CA SER A 98 1.93 8.23 -16.51
C SER A 98 2.48 9.65 -16.58
N VAL A 99 3.50 9.96 -15.79
CA VAL A 99 4.24 11.22 -15.85
C VAL A 99 4.72 11.48 -17.28
N LEU A 100 5.23 10.45 -17.97
CA LEU A 100 5.65 10.58 -19.36
C LEU A 100 4.49 10.90 -20.32
N GLN A 101 3.30 10.34 -20.11
CA GLN A 101 2.11 10.65 -20.90
C GLN A 101 1.63 12.09 -20.64
N GLY A 102 1.54 12.50 -19.38
CA GLY A 102 1.15 13.86 -19.00
C GLY A 102 2.12 14.93 -19.52
N ALA A 103 3.42 14.65 -19.47
CA ALA A 103 4.46 15.50 -20.04
C ALA A 103 4.27 15.68 -21.57
N LYS A 104 4.06 14.58 -22.30
CA LYS A 104 3.80 14.62 -23.75
C LYS A 104 2.56 15.41 -24.12
N GLU A 105 1.45 15.23 -23.39
CA GLU A 105 0.20 15.94 -23.65
C GLU A 105 0.29 17.44 -23.37
N THR A 106 1.16 17.84 -22.43
CA THR A 106 1.37 19.25 -22.09
C THR A 106 2.51 19.90 -22.87
N GLY A 107 3.23 19.15 -23.71
CA GLY A 107 4.38 19.63 -24.47
C GLY A 107 5.61 19.96 -23.60
N LYS A 108 5.67 19.37 -22.39
CA LYS A 108 6.70 19.61 -21.38
C LYS A 108 7.59 18.40 -21.22
N ASP A 109 8.76 18.57 -20.61
CA ASP A 109 9.53 17.42 -20.14
C ASP A 109 8.96 16.88 -18.80
N PRO A 110 9.31 15.64 -18.41
CA PRO A 110 8.80 15.02 -17.19
C PRO A 110 9.02 15.82 -15.90
N TYR A 111 10.16 16.51 -15.75
CA TYR A 111 10.43 17.32 -14.57
C TYR A 111 9.49 18.53 -14.52
N GLU A 112 9.36 19.26 -15.62
CA GLU A 112 8.49 20.43 -15.71
C GLU A 112 7.03 20.06 -15.45
N PHE A 113 6.56 18.97 -16.06
CA PHE A 113 5.22 18.46 -15.82
C PHE A 113 4.99 18.12 -14.33
N MET A 114 5.92 17.41 -13.69
CA MET A 114 5.80 17.10 -12.26
C MET A 114 5.84 18.35 -11.39
N GLN A 115 6.74 19.30 -11.68
CA GLN A 115 6.88 20.56 -10.95
C GLN A 115 5.58 21.38 -11.02
N ASP A 116 5.03 21.56 -12.22
CA ASP A 116 3.80 22.31 -12.43
C ASP A 116 2.62 21.62 -11.76
N LEU A 117 2.47 20.31 -11.93
CA LEU A 117 1.38 19.56 -11.31
C LEU A 117 1.43 19.66 -9.78
N LEU A 118 2.62 19.57 -9.19
CA LEU A 118 2.81 19.75 -7.74
C LEU A 118 2.47 21.17 -7.28
N ILE A 119 2.83 22.20 -8.06
CA ILE A 119 2.50 23.59 -7.74
C ILE A 119 0.99 23.83 -7.84
N GLU A 120 0.36 23.37 -8.92
CA GLU A 120 -1.07 23.56 -9.18
C GLU A 120 -1.94 22.83 -8.16
N GLU A 121 -1.53 21.64 -7.72
CA GLU A 121 -2.26 20.82 -6.75
C GLU A 121 -1.84 21.07 -5.30
N ASN A 122 -1.03 22.11 -5.03
CA ASN A 122 -0.53 22.41 -3.68
C ASN A 122 0.09 21.16 -3.00
N ASN A 123 0.97 20.45 -3.73
CA ASN A 123 1.62 19.18 -3.34
C ASN A 123 0.66 18.02 -3.02
N SER A 124 -0.62 18.11 -3.40
CA SER A 124 -1.64 17.08 -3.14
C SER A 124 -1.79 16.12 -4.33
N VAL A 125 -0.67 15.58 -4.81
CA VAL A 125 -0.64 14.64 -5.94
C VAL A 125 -0.21 13.27 -5.44
N SER A 126 -1.08 12.28 -5.57
CA SER A 126 -0.76 10.88 -5.30
C SER A 126 -0.31 10.18 -6.58
N MET A 127 0.55 9.18 -6.43
CA MET A 127 1.05 8.37 -7.52
C MET A 127 1.14 6.89 -7.17
N VAL A 128 1.15 6.05 -8.20
CA VAL A 128 1.53 4.65 -8.19
C VAL A 128 2.78 4.47 -9.03
N THR A 129 3.73 3.67 -8.55
CA THR A 129 5.02 3.47 -9.24
C THR A 129 5.40 2.00 -9.34
N PHE A 130 5.56 1.51 -10.58
CA PHE A 130 5.81 0.11 -10.90
C PHE A 130 7.31 -0.18 -10.94
N MET A 131 7.89 -0.56 -9.80
CA MET A 131 9.34 -0.71 -9.65
C MET A 131 9.79 -2.09 -9.15
N MET A 132 8.87 -3.02 -8.89
CA MET A 132 9.16 -4.29 -8.21
C MET A 132 8.97 -5.49 -9.14
N LYS A 133 9.52 -6.65 -8.74
CA LYS A 133 9.43 -7.91 -9.49
C LYS A 133 8.55 -8.90 -8.75
N GLU A 134 7.71 -9.61 -9.49
CA GLU A 134 6.80 -10.63 -8.97
C GLU A 134 7.55 -11.76 -8.24
N GLU A 135 8.67 -12.24 -8.80
CA GLU A 135 9.48 -13.30 -8.19
C GLU A 135 9.99 -12.93 -6.79
N ASN A 136 10.49 -11.69 -6.64
CA ASN A 136 10.92 -11.17 -5.35
C ASN A 136 9.74 -11.05 -4.38
N LEU A 137 8.58 -10.61 -4.86
CA LEU A 137 7.38 -10.50 -4.05
C LEU A 137 6.97 -11.86 -3.48
N LYS A 138 6.96 -12.92 -4.29
CA LYS A 138 6.62 -14.28 -3.84
C LYS A 138 7.59 -14.77 -2.76
N LYS A 139 8.91 -14.56 -2.96
CA LYS A 139 9.93 -14.89 -1.94
C LYS A 139 9.66 -14.18 -0.61
N ILE A 140 9.37 -12.87 -0.67
CA ILE A 140 9.10 -12.06 0.51
C ILE A 140 7.82 -12.53 1.23
N LEU A 141 6.72 -12.75 0.50
CA LEU A 141 5.46 -13.21 1.08
C LEU A 141 5.56 -14.60 1.72
N ALA A 142 6.38 -15.49 1.13
CA ALA A 142 6.61 -16.83 1.67
C ALA A 142 7.54 -16.83 2.90
N HIS A 143 8.35 -15.80 3.11
CA HIS A 143 9.38 -15.80 4.14
C HIS A 143 8.78 -15.80 5.56
N PRO A 144 9.23 -16.66 6.50
CA PRO A 144 8.59 -16.86 7.81
C PRO A 144 8.54 -15.60 8.69
N LEU A 145 9.48 -14.67 8.52
CA LEU A 145 9.56 -13.40 9.26
C LEU A 145 8.77 -12.25 8.64
N VAL A 146 7.98 -12.52 7.60
CA VAL A 146 7.17 -11.52 6.90
C VAL A 146 5.69 -11.80 7.12
N GLY A 147 4.97 -10.82 7.65
CA GLY A 147 3.51 -10.78 7.75
C GLY A 147 2.85 -10.05 6.59
N VAL A 148 1.54 -9.89 6.69
CA VAL A 148 0.76 -9.14 5.70
C VAL A 148 0.39 -7.77 6.25
N GLY A 149 0.79 -6.73 5.52
CA GLY A 149 0.38 -5.34 5.77
C GLY A 149 -0.17 -4.74 4.48
N CYS A 150 -1.35 -4.13 4.51
CA CYS A 150 -1.98 -3.63 3.28
C CYS A 150 -1.36 -2.33 2.75
N ASP A 151 -0.75 -1.53 3.64
CA ASP A 151 -0.25 -0.19 3.32
C ASP A 151 -1.34 0.68 2.63
N GLY A 152 -2.60 0.42 2.96
CA GLY A 152 -3.76 1.12 2.41
C GLY A 152 -4.16 2.33 3.24
N SER A 153 -4.79 3.29 2.60
CA SER A 153 -5.55 4.38 3.22
C SER A 153 -6.99 3.95 3.49
N ALA A 154 -7.67 4.65 4.40
CA ALA A 154 -9.09 4.46 4.64
C ALA A 154 -9.90 5.11 3.50
N LEU A 155 -10.34 4.29 2.54
CA LEU A 155 -11.09 4.72 1.36
C LEU A 155 -12.47 4.07 1.31
N ALA A 156 -13.35 4.64 0.49
CA ALA A 156 -14.70 4.13 0.30
C ALA A 156 -15.10 4.28 -1.18
N PRO A 157 -15.91 3.40 -1.77
CA PRO A 157 -16.26 3.48 -3.21
C PRO A 157 -17.26 4.61 -3.54
N HIS A 158 -17.50 5.52 -2.60
CA HIS A 158 -18.53 6.54 -2.65
C HIS A 158 -18.05 7.81 -1.93
N GLY A 159 -18.74 8.92 -2.18
CA GLY A 159 -18.40 10.22 -1.61
C GLY A 159 -17.03 10.73 -2.04
N LEU A 160 -16.42 11.57 -1.20
CA LEU A 160 -15.10 12.15 -1.48
C LEU A 160 -13.98 11.11 -1.50
N LEU A 161 -14.13 10.01 -0.76
CA LEU A 161 -13.13 8.95 -0.65
C LEU A 161 -13.16 7.96 -1.82
N GLY A 162 -14.17 8.04 -2.69
CA GLY A 162 -14.32 7.23 -3.91
C GLY A 162 -13.79 7.89 -5.16
N LYS A 163 -13.01 8.97 -5.01
CA LYS A 163 -12.44 9.74 -6.11
C LYS A 163 -11.02 9.30 -6.43
N GLY A 164 -10.62 9.51 -7.67
CA GLY A 164 -9.30 9.16 -8.19
C GLY A 164 -9.16 7.67 -8.48
N LYS A 165 -7.91 7.25 -8.69
CA LYS A 165 -7.54 5.87 -9.02
C LYS A 165 -6.45 5.38 -8.07
N PRO A 166 -6.76 5.24 -6.77
CA PRO A 166 -5.80 4.80 -5.76
C PRO A 166 -5.28 3.39 -6.04
N HIS A 167 -4.21 3.01 -5.34
CA HIS A 167 -3.62 1.68 -5.47
C HIS A 167 -4.63 0.57 -5.06
N PRO A 168 -4.82 -0.52 -5.83
CA PRO A 168 -5.83 -1.56 -5.55
C PRO A 168 -5.64 -2.30 -4.21
N ARG A 169 -4.42 -2.27 -3.65
CA ARG A 169 -4.12 -2.75 -2.28
C ARG A 169 -5.08 -2.28 -1.18
N ASN A 170 -5.71 -1.11 -1.36
CA ASN A 170 -6.70 -0.56 -0.44
C ASN A 170 -7.91 -1.48 -0.23
N TYR A 171 -8.28 -2.27 -1.24
CA TYR A 171 -9.44 -3.18 -1.22
C TYR A 171 -9.05 -4.65 -1.35
N GLY A 172 -7.93 -4.94 -2.01
CA GLY A 172 -7.61 -6.30 -2.44
C GLY A 172 -6.53 -7.04 -1.67
N THR A 173 -5.84 -6.45 -0.69
CA THR A 173 -4.63 -7.06 -0.09
C THR A 173 -4.85 -8.49 0.42
N PHE A 174 -5.73 -8.70 1.39
CA PHE A 174 -5.92 -10.03 1.98
C PHE A 174 -6.59 -11.02 1.00
N PRO A 175 -7.64 -10.64 0.25
CA PRO A 175 -8.27 -11.53 -0.73
C PRO A 175 -7.34 -11.95 -1.87
N ARG A 176 -6.47 -11.05 -2.35
CA ARG A 176 -5.44 -11.36 -3.35
C ARG A 176 -4.45 -12.40 -2.85
N ILE A 177 -4.05 -12.31 -1.58
CA ILE A 177 -3.16 -13.29 -0.97
C ILE A 177 -3.83 -14.67 -0.94
N LEU A 178 -5.07 -14.74 -0.45
CA LEU A 178 -5.78 -16.00 -0.33
C LEU A 178 -6.09 -16.62 -1.71
N GLY A 179 -6.59 -15.82 -2.65
CA GLY A 179 -6.95 -16.29 -3.99
C GLY A 179 -5.75 -16.57 -4.88
N LYS A 180 -4.97 -15.53 -5.19
CA LYS A 180 -3.85 -15.64 -6.13
C LYS A 180 -2.66 -16.39 -5.52
N TYR A 181 -2.17 -15.97 -4.35
CA TYR A 181 -0.89 -16.47 -3.86
C TYR A 181 -0.99 -17.81 -3.10
N VAL A 182 -2.09 -18.06 -2.40
CA VAL A 182 -2.31 -19.32 -1.67
C VAL A 182 -3.02 -20.36 -2.54
N ARG A 183 -4.24 -20.08 -3.04
CA ARG A 183 -5.00 -21.08 -3.81
C ARG A 183 -4.38 -21.37 -5.19
N GLU A 184 -4.13 -20.33 -5.98
CA GLU A 184 -3.69 -20.49 -7.38
C GLU A 184 -2.19 -20.81 -7.49
N GLU A 185 -1.33 -20.00 -6.88
CA GLU A 185 0.12 -20.12 -7.01
C GLU A 185 0.80 -20.98 -5.94
N LYS A 186 0.11 -21.25 -4.82
CA LYS A 186 0.57 -22.14 -3.75
C LYS A 186 1.96 -21.81 -3.20
N ILE A 187 2.24 -20.51 -2.98
CA ILE A 187 3.56 -20.08 -2.51
C ILE A 187 3.88 -20.59 -1.09
N ILE A 188 2.86 -20.74 -0.24
CA ILE A 188 2.89 -21.39 1.08
C ILE A 188 1.49 -21.98 1.41
N PRO A 189 1.38 -22.93 2.35
CA PRO A 189 0.09 -23.48 2.78
C PRO A 189 -0.84 -22.43 3.42
N LEU A 190 -2.16 -22.60 3.23
CA LEU A 190 -3.19 -21.69 3.79
C LEU A 190 -3.03 -21.48 5.32
N PRO A 191 -2.87 -22.51 6.18
CA PRO A 191 -2.72 -22.28 7.61
C PRO A 191 -1.51 -21.42 7.98
N GLU A 192 -0.42 -21.51 7.22
CA GLU A 192 0.76 -20.68 7.42
C GLU A 192 0.49 -19.22 7.04
N MET A 193 -0.17 -19.01 5.90
CA MET A 193 -0.57 -17.66 5.48
C MET A 193 -1.59 -17.03 6.45
N LEU A 194 -2.51 -17.81 7.01
CA LEU A 194 -3.45 -17.31 8.02
C LEU A 194 -2.72 -16.82 9.28
N LYS A 195 -1.71 -17.56 9.78
CA LYS A 195 -0.89 -17.10 10.91
C LYS A 195 -0.23 -15.74 10.64
N LYS A 196 0.23 -15.50 9.40
CA LYS A 196 0.86 -14.23 8.97
C LYS A 196 -0.07 -13.02 8.95
N MET A 197 -1.39 -13.24 8.97
CA MET A 197 -2.41 -12.18 9.02
C MET A 197 -3.22 -12.16 10.32
N THR A 198 -3.07 -13.15 11.21
CA THR A 198 -3.81 -13.23 12.48
C THR A 198 -2.90 -13.36 13.71
N SER A 199 -2.40 -14.55 14.02
CA SER A 199 -1.75 -14.85 15.29
C SER A 199 -0.39 -14.15 15.43
N ILE A 200 0.40 -14.09 14.35
CA ILE A 200 1.72 -13.46 14.37
C ILE A 200 1.61 -11.94 14.61
N PRO A 201 0.81 -11.17 13.86
CA PRO A 201 0.65 -9.75 14.18
C PRO A 201 0.02 -9.54 15.57
N ALA A 202 -0.93 -10.37 16.00
CA ALA A 202 -1.48 -10.26 17.36
C ALA A 202 -0.42 -10.43 18.44
N GLU A 203 0.48 -11.42 18.31
CA GLU A 203 1.62 -11.60 19.21
C GLU A 203 2.57 -10.39 19.16
N LYS A 204 2.97 -9.95 17.97
CA LYS A 204 3.95 -8.86 17.78
C LYS A 204 3.47 -7.51 18.30
N PHE A 205 2.19 -7.20 18.16
CA PHE A 205 1.61 -5.96 18.65
C PHE A 205 1.06 -6.07 20.09
N GLY A 206 1.09 -7.26 20.70
CA GLY A 206 0.59 -7.48 22.05
C GLY A 206 -0.93 -7.41 22.15
N PHE A 207 -1.66 -7.85 21.12
CA PHE A 207 -3.11 -7.93 21.12
C PHE A 207 -3.57 -9.16 21.89
N GLU A 208 -3.67 -9.02 23.21
CA GLU A 208 -4.13 -10.07 24.10
C GLU A 208 -5.50 -10.63 23.68
N LYS A 209 -5.60 -11.96 23.69
CA LYS A 209 -6.84 -12.70 23.40
C LYS A 209 -7.42 -12.44 21.99
N ARG A 210 -6.58 -12.09 21.01
CA ARG A 210 -6.94 -11.90 19.59
C ARG A 210 -6.02 -12.69 18.66
N GLY A 211 -6.41 -12.82 17.39
CA GLY A 211 -5.61 -13.47 16.34
C GLY A 211 -5.63 -15.00 16.35
N ILE A 212 -6.29 -15.64 17.32
CA ILE A 212 -6.43 -17.09 17.43
C ILE A 212 -7.89 -17.41 17.77
N LEU A 213 -8.46 -18.44 17.14
CA LEU A 213 -9.78 -18.97 17.48
C LEU A 213 -9.66 -19.94 18.67
N GLN A 214 -9.97 -19.45 19.86
CA GLN A 214 -9.90 -20.22 21.09
C GLN A 214 -11.02 -19.77 22.05
N LYS A 215 -11.45 -20.67 22.94
CA LYS A 215 -12.40 -20.31 24.02
C LYS A 215 -11.82 -19.14 24.85
N GLU A 216 -12.69 -18.23 25.29
CA GLU A 216 -12.36 -17.00 26.04
C GLU A 216 -11.60 -15.91 25.25
N TYR A 217 -11.40 -16.08 23.94
CA TYR A 217 -10.85 -15.05 23.06
C TYR A 217 -11.94 -14.14 22.48
N PHE A 218 -11.57 -12.96 22.01
CA PHE A 218 -12.51 -12.10 21.29
C PHE A 218 -12.95 -12.75 19.99
N ALA A 219 -14.25 -12.67 19.68
CA ALA A 219 -14.83 -13.19 18.45
C ALA A 219 -14.59 -12.22 17.27
N ASP A 220 -13.32 -12.08 16.88
CA ASP A 220 -12.93 -11.46 15.61
C ASP A 220 -12.75 -12.57 14.57
N ILE A 221 -13.75 -12.74 13.70
CA ILE A 221 -13.88 -13.93 12.85
C ILE A 221 -14.17 -13.48 11.42
N VAL A 222 -13.49 -14.10 10.46
CA VAL A 222 -13.81 -13.97 9.04
C VAL A 222 -14.26 -15.33 8.53
N ILE A 223 -15.41 -15.36 7.85
CA ILE A 223 -15.93 -16.52 7.14
C ILE A 223 -15.79 -16.21 5.65
N PHE A 224 -15.04 -17.05 4.93
CA PHE A 224 -14.78 -16.87 3.51
C PHE A 224 -14.80 -18.22 2.78
N ASP A 225 -15.16 -18.20 1.51
CA ASP A 225 -15.08 -19.37 0.62
C ASP A 225 -13.67 -19.45 0.02
N GLU A 226 -12.91 -20.45 0.45
CA GLU A 226 -11.54 -20.71 -0.03
C GLU A 226 -11.46 -20.85 -1.56
N ASN A 227 -12.51 -21.39 -2.21
CA ASN A 227 -12.53 -21.62 -3.65
C ASN A 227 -12.85 -20.35 -4.45
N ARG A 228 -13.43 -19.32 -3.81
CA ARG A 228 -13.91 -18.10 -4.49
C ARG A 228 -13.18 -16.83 -4.08
N VAL A 229 -12.55 -16.80 -2.90
CA VAL A 229 -11.94 -15.58 -2.36
C VAL A 229 -10.92 -14.99 -3.35
N ILE A 230 -11.10 -13.73 -3.75
CA ILE A 230 -10.20 -13.02 -4.67
C ILE A 230 -10.40 -11.50 -4.59
N ASP A 231 -9.36 -10.74 -4.91
CA ASP A 231 -9.47 -9.30 -5.11
C ASP A 231 -10.10 -8.96 -6.47
N LYS A 232 -10.97 -7.94 -6.49
CA LYS A 232 -11.55 -7.39 -7.73
C LYS A 232 -10.93 -6.05 -8.11
N ALA A 233 -10.42 -5.30 -7.13
CA ALA A 233 -9.76 -4.02 -7.35
C ALA A 233 -8.60 -4.13 -8.33
N THR A 234 -8.66 -3.34 -9.41
CA THR A 234 -7.62 -3.27 -10.44
C THR A 234 -6.98 -1.88 -10.46
N TRP A 235 -5.91 -1.71 -11.23
CA TRP A 235 -5.29 -0.39 -11.44
C TRP A 235 -6.23 0.61 -12.12
N LYS A 236 -7.15 0.11 -12.97
CA LYS A 236 -8.10 0.94 -13.71
C LYS A 236 -9.35 1.24 -12.89
N GLU A 237 -9.83 0.23 -12.16
CA GLU A 237 -11.03 0.30 -11.32
C GLU A 237 -10.67 -0.19 -9.91
N PRO A 238 -10.05 0.67 -9.08
CA PRO A 238 -9.52 0.25 -7.78
C PRO A 238 -10.58 0.20 -6.69
N HIS A 239 -11.70 0.90 -6.84
CA HIS A 239 -12.78 0.96 -5.85
C HIS A 239 -13.75 -0.23 -5.97
N GLN A 240 -13.23 -1.45 -5.85
CA GLN A 240 -14.03 -2.67 -5.92
C GLN A 240 -13.79 -3.55 -4.70
N TYR A 241 -14.86 -3.91 -4.00
CA TYR A 241 -14.80 -4.88 -2.93
C TYR A 241 -14.45 -6.28 -3.45
N PRO A 242 -13.79 -7.11 -2.62
CA PRO A 242 -13.42 -8.47 -3.00
C PRO A 242 -14.63 -9.40 -3.07
N GLU A 243 -14.45 -10.56 -3.68
CA GLU A 243 -15.41 -11.66 -3.66
C GLU A 243 -14.99 -12.73 -2.65
N GLY A 244 -15.97 -13.54 -2.21
CA GLY A 244 -15.74 -14.71 -1.38
C GLY A 244 -15.56 -14.46 0.12
N ILE A 245 -15.68 -13.21 0.60
CA ILE A 245 -15.77 -12.89 2.04
C ILE A 245 -17.24 -12.78 2.42
N GLU A 246 -17.77 -13.78 3.13
CA GLU A 246 -19.21 -13.88 3.41
C GLU A 246 -19.59 -13.15 4.70
N TYR A 247 -18.85 -13.38 5.78
CA TYR A 247 -19.12 -12.74 7.07
C TYR A 247 -17.83 -12.24 7.70
N VAL A 248 -17.94 -11.07 8.34
CA VAL A 248 -16.90 -10.55 9.23
C VAL A 248 -17.57 -10.19 10.54
N LEU A 249 -17.00 -10.71 11.62
CA LEU A 249 -17.40 -10.43 12.99
C LEU A 249 -16.27 -9.67 13.67
N VAL A 250 -16.63 -8.63 14.41
CA VAL A 250 -15.70 -7.89 15.27
C VAL A 250 -16.29 -7.87 16.67
N ASN A 251 -15.56 -8.37 17.65
CA ASN A 251 -16.06 -8.54 19.02
C ASN A 251 -17.41 -9.30 19.10
N GLY A 252 -17.62 -10.27 18.21
CA GLY A 252 -18.83 -11.11 18.17
C GLY A 252 -20.04 -10.49 17.47
N GLN A 253 -19.92 -9.26 16.97
CA GLN A 253 -20.98 -8.58 16.24
C GLN A 253 -20.68 -8.62 14.73
N VAL A 254 -21.70 -8.93 13.92
CA VAL A 254 -21.57 -9.00 12.46
C VAL A 254 -21.43 -7.60 11.88
N VAL A 255 -20.29 -7.32 11.24
CA VAL A 255 -19.98 -6.05 10.56
C VAL A 255 -20.06 -6.16 9.05
N ILE A 256 -19.80 -7.36 8.50
CA ILE A 256 -20.07 -7.70 7.10
C ILE A 256 -21.01 -8.91 7.08
N LYS A 257 -22.10 -8.82 6.32
CA LYS A 257 -23.06 -9.91 6.08
C LYS A 257 -23.28 -10.07 4.59
N GLU A 258 -22.96 -11.25 4.07
CA GLU A 258 -23.13 -11.60 2.64
C GLU A 258 -22.43 -10.59 1.71
N GLY A 259 -21.25 -10.12 2.13
CA GLY A 259 -20.44 -9.14 1.40
C GLY A 259 -20.79 -7.66 1.67
N GLU A 260 -21.88 -7.37 2.36
CA GLU A 260 -22.34 -6.00 2.61
C GLU A 260 -22.07 -5.54 4.04
N HIS A 261 -21.69 -4.27 4.21
CA HIS A 261 -21.44 -3.69 5.53
C HIS A 261 -22.75 -3.41 6.28
N THR A 262 -22.82 -3.81 7.55
CA THR A 262 -24.06 -3.73 8.36
C THR A 262 -24.22 -2.40 9.12
N GLU A 263 -23.28 -1.47 8.94
CA GLU A 263 -23.14 -0.21 9.69
C GLU A 263 -22.77 -0.37 11.18
N ASN A 264 -22.69 -1.61 11.68
CA ASN A 264 -22.21 -1.87 13.03
C ASN A 264 -20.72 -1.50 13.17
N LEU A 265 -20.39 -0.69 14.18
CA LEU A 265 -19.03 -0.27 14.49
C LEU A 265 -18.58 -0.77 15.89
N PRO A 266 -18.57 -2.09 16.15
CA PRO A 266 -18.27 -2.67 17.47
C PRO A 266 -16.77 -2.63 17.82
N GLY A 267 -15.95 -1.94 17.01
CA GLY A 267 -14.51 -1.82 17.20
C GLY A 267 -14.15 -1.20 18.55
N LYS A 268 -13.00 -1.60 19.09
CA LYS A 268 -12.46 -1.08 20.36
C LYS A 268 -11.04 -0.59 20.15
N VAL A 269 -10.70 0.51 20.82
CA VAL A 269 -9.32 0.98 20.91
C VAL A 269 -8.52 -0.06 21.70
N LEU A 270 -7.52 -0.66 21.06
CA LEU A 270 -6.61 -1.59 21.70
C LEU A 270 -5.52 -0.80 22.41
N ARG A 271 -5.40 -0.98 23.72
CA ARG A 271 -4.38 -0.34 24.54
C ARG A 271 -3.38 -1.40 24.97
N LYS A 272 -2.10 -1.13 24.77
CA LYS A 272 -1.04 -1.96 25.34
C LYS A 272 -1.10 -1.80 26.86
N GLN A 273 -1.32 -2.89 27.58
CA GLN A 273 -1.15 -2.92 29.03
C GLN A 273 0.34 -2.71 29.30
N VAL A 274 0.71 -1.52 29.75
CA VAL A 274 2.06 -1.26 30.27
C VAL A 274 1.99 -1.68 31.73
N ASN A 275 2.41 -2.91 32.02
CA ASN A 275 2.60 -3.34 33.41
C ASN A 275 3.76 -2.49 33.97
N THR A 276 3.43 -1.50 34.80
CA THR A 276 4.36 -0.79 35.68
C THR A 276 4.68 -1.63 36.90
#